data_AF-H0EPZ7-F1
#
_entry.id   AF-H0EPZ7-F1
#
_cell.length_a   1.000
_cell.length_b   1.000
_cell.length_c   1.000
_cell.angle_alpha   90.00
_cell.angle_beta   90.00
_cell.angle_gamma   90.00
#
_symmetry.space_group_name_H-M   'P 1'
#
loop_
_entity.id
_entity.type
_entity.pdbx_description
1 polymer ?
#
loop_
_entity_poly.entity_id
_entity_poly.type
_entity_poly.pdbx_seq_one_letter_code
_entity_poly.pdbx_strand_id
1 'polypeptide(L)'
;MVSIAVGSQASAPFEWGAVAITFLFFYYAVFGCTWGMVPWIFGSEINSMAMRTIGSASATSTNWLFGFVCTQFTPTGIRNIGYRFYIIFAAFNLLFVPVVYFLYPETSNRTLEDIDEYFDKDSGHHLIIPFGDKAAKSTARPQEAIDAEMRRVAVADKTAEAKKSNTEHVEEIRGV
;
A
#
# COMPACT_ATOMS: atom_id res chain seq x y z
N MET A 1 -8.59 -23.00 4.00
CA MET A 1 -8.82 -24.35 3.42
C MET A 1 -8.05 -25.49 4.10
N VAL A 2 -6.99 -25.26 4.88
CA VAL A 2 -6.24 -26.36 5.57
C VAL A 2 -6.85 -26.78 6.92
N SER A 3 -7.63 -25.91 7.55
CA SER A 3 -8.23 -26.16 8.86
C SER A 3 -9.29 -27.26 8.86
N ILE A 4 -9.94 -27.47 7.71
CA ILE A 4 -10.90 -28.56 7.52
C ILE A 4 -10.17 -29.91 7.39
N ALA A 5 -8.94 -29.92 6.87
CA ALA A 5 -8.13 -31.15 6.74
C ALA A 5 -7.50 -31.59 8.08
N VAL A 6 -7.20 -30.66 8.99
CA VAL A 6 -6.77 -31.01 10.36
C VAL A 6 -7.95 -31.48 11.21
N GLY A 7 -9.16 -30.92 10.98
CA GLY A 7 -10.39 -31.38 11.61
C GLY A 7 -10.87 -32.77 11.14
N SER A 8 -10.40 -33.27 9.99
CA SER A 8 -10.76 -34.61 9.50
C SER A 8 -9.83 -35.73 9.98
N GLN A 9 -8.79 -35.42 10.76
CA GLN A 9 -8.03 -36.46 11.48
C GLN A 9 -8.76 -36.75 12.80
N ALA A 10 -9.60 -37.78 12.77
CA ALA A 10 -10.50 -38.22 13.85
C ALA A 10 -9.81 -38.66 15.17
N SER A 11 -8.52 -38.36 15.36
CA SER A 11 -7.69 -38.88 16.46
C SER A 11 -6.94 -37.81 17.26
N ALA A 12 -7.11 -36.51 16.96
CA ALA A 12 -6.46 -35.44 17.73
C ALA A 12 -7.26 -35.12 19.02
N PRO A 13 -6.62 -35.00 20.19
CA PRO A 13 -7.31 -34.62 21.42
C PRO A 13 -8.02 -33.27 21.26
N PHE A 14 -9.25 -33.16 21.78
CA PHE A 14 -10.13 -32.00 21.64
C PHE A 14 -9.42 -30.67 21.99
N GLU A 15 -8.56 -30.69 23.00
CA GLU A 15 -7.77 -29.53 23.45
C GLU A 15 -6.88 -28.95 22.33
N TRP A 16 -6.17 -29.79 21.57
CA TRP A 16 -5.30 -29.34 20.48
C TRP A 16 -6.10 -28.82 19.27
N GLY A 17 -7.26 -29.42 18.99
CA GLY A 17 -8.16 -28.98 17.95
C GLY A 17 -8.75 -27.60 18.23
N ALA A 18 -9.20 -27.37 19.48
CA ALA A 18 -9.71 -26.07 19.91
C ALA A 18 -8.66 -24.97 19.78
N VAL A 19 -7.43 -25.23 20.25
CA VAL A 19 -6.31 -24.29 20.13
C VAL A 19 -6.01 -23.96 18.66
N ALA A 20 -5.93 -24.96 17.79
CA ALA A 20 -5.65 -24.75 16.37
C ALA A 20 -6.73 -23.90 15.68
N ILE A 21 -8.00 -24.10 16.02
CA ILE A 21 -9.13 -23.33 15.47
C ILE A 21 -9.10 -21.88 15.98
N THR A 22 -8.83 -21.65 17.27
CA THR A 22 -8.71 -20.30 17.83
C THR A 22 -7.60 -19.50 17.15
N PHE A 23 -6.40 -20.09 17.00
CA PHE A 23 -5.28 -19.42 16.32
C PHE A 23 -5.55 -19.17 14.84
N LEU A 24 -6.29 -20.06 14.18
CA LEU A 24 -6.73 -19.85 12.79
C LEU A 24 -7.66 -18.65 12.67
N PHE A 25 -8.69 -18.54 13.52
CA PHE A 25 -9.60 -17.40 13.50
C PHE A 25 -8.88 -16.10 13.85
N PHE A 26 -7.96 -16.14 14.81
CA PHE A 26 -7.11 -15.00 15.15
C PHE A 26 -6.26 -14.57 13.94
N TYR A 27 -5.64 -15.52 13.24
CA TYR A 27 -4.92 -15.24 12.00
C TYR A 27 -5.82 -14.58 10.94
N TYR A 28 -7.03 -15.11 10.71
CA TYR A 28 -7.97 -14.52 9.74
C TYR A 28 -8.43 -13.12 10.14
N ALA A 29 -8.63 -12.84 11.42
CA ALA A 29 -8.99 -11.52 11.92
C ALA A 29 -7.86 -10.51 11.66
N VAL A 30 -6.63 -10.83 12.06
CA VAL A 30 -5.46 -9.96 11.84
C VAL A 30 -5.19 -9.76 10.35
N PHE A 31 -5.26 -10.83 9.56
CA PHE A 31 -5.10 -10.76 8.11
C PHE A 31 -6.17 -9.88 7.49
N GLY A 32 -7.44 -10.04 7.86
CA GLY A 32 -8.55 -9.24 7.35
C GLY A 32 -8.40 -7.76 7.66
N CYS A 33 -7.96 -7.40 8.88
CA CYS A 33 -7.77 -6.02 9.28
C CYS A 33 -6.55 -5.34 8.64
N THR A 34 -5.52 -6.10 8.26
CA THR A 34 -4.27 -5.56 7.70
C THR A 34 -4.17 -5.87 6.22
N TRP A 35 -3.62 -7.04 5.87
CA TRP A 35 -3.32 -7.47 4.51
C TRP A 35 -4.55 -7.72 3.62
N GLY A 36 -5.75 -7.79 4.20
CA GLY A 36 -7.00 -8.02 3.47
C GLY A 36 -7.39 -6.83 2.58
N MET A 37 -7.17 -5.60 3.04
CA MET A 37 -7.61 -4.38 2.33
C MET A 37 -6.46 -3.44 2.00
N VAL A 38 -5.46 -3.31 2.88
CA VAL A 38 -4.38 -2.32 2.73
C VAL A 38 -3.66 -2.42 1.37
N PRO A 39 -3.25 -3.60 0.86
CA PRO A 39 -2.51 -3.68 -0.40
C PRO A 39 -3.32 -3.23 -1.63
N TRP A 40 -4.66 -3.39 -1.59
CA TRP A 40 -5.54 -3.02 -2.69
C TRP A 40 -5.73 -1.51 -2.81
N ILE A 41 -5.67 -0.81 -1.67
CA ILE A 41 -5.81 0.64 -1.62
C ILE A 41 -4.44 1.30 -1.84
N PHE A 42 -3.39 0.78 -1.21
CA PHE A 42 -2.05 1.36 -1.24
C PHE A 42 -1.52 1.58 -2.66
N GLY A 43 -1.80 0.65 -3.59
CA GLY A 43 -1.43 0.82 -5.00
C GLY A 43 -2.03 2.08 -5.64
N SER A 44 -3.25 2.46 -5.28
CA SER A 44 -3.87 3.69 -5.81
C SER A 44 -3.32 4.97 -5.19
N GLU A 45 -2.80 4.90 -3.96
CA GLU A 45 -2.25 6.03 -3.21
C GLU A 45 -0.82 6.38 -3.62
N ILE A 46 0.00 5.40 -3.96
CA ILE A 46 1.41 5.63 -4.33
C ILE A 46 1.63 5.96 -5.81
N ASN A 47 0.69 5.58 -6.67
CA ASN A 47 0.88 5.76 -8.10
C ASN A 47 0.39 7.14 -8.54
N SER A 48 1.28 7.87 -9.21
CA SER A 48 0.97 9.09 -9.91
C SER A 48 -0.17 8.90 -10.91
N MET A 49 -0.94 9.97 -11.13
CA MET A 49 -2.12 9.98 -12.01
C MET A 49 -1.85 9.39 -13.40
N ALA A 50 -0.66 9.65 -13.98
CA ALA A 50 -0.30 9.14 -15.30
C ALA A 50 0.01 7.63 -15.31
N MET A 51 0.55 7.08 -14.22
CA MET A 51 1.00 5.70 -14.13
C MET A 51 0.04 4.76 -13.39
N ARG A 52 -0.99 5.30 -12.75
CA ARG A 52 -1.92 4.56 -11.89
C ARG A 52 -2.51 3.31 -12.54
N THR A 53 -2.95 3.39 -13.79
CA THR A 53 -3.54 2.24 -14.48
C THR A 53 -2.53 1.11 -14.68
N ILE A 54 -1.30 1.45 -15.10
CA ILE A 54 -0.23 0.48 -15.36
C ILE A 54 0.28 -0.12 -14.04
N GLY A 55 0.49 0.73 -13.03
CA GLY A 55 0.88 0.32 -11.69
C GLY A 55 -0.12 -0.66 -11.07
N SER A 56 -1.41 -0.30 -11.05
CA SER A 56 -2.48 -1.16 -10.51
C SER A 56 -2.66 -2.46 -11.29
N ALA A 57 -2.52 -2.43 -12.62
CA ALA A 57 -2.57 -3.64 -13.44
C ALA A 57 -1.40 -4.58 -13.11
N SER A 58 -0.18 -4.05 -13.04
CA SER A 58 1.02 -4.83 -12.71
C SER A 58 0.96 -5.45 -11.30
N ALA A 59 0.47 -4.68 -10.31
CA ALA A 59 0.26 -5.14 -8.95
C ALA A 59 -0.76 -6.29 -8.90
N THR A 60 -1.89 -6.13 -9.61
CA THR A 60 -2.94 -7.16 -9.69
C THR A 60 -2.43 -8.42 -10.38
N SER A 61 -1.76 -8.29 -11.53
CA SER A 61 -1.16 -9.42 -12.25
C SER A 61 -0.16 -10.17 -11.38
N THR A 62 0.69 -9.45 -10.65
CA THR A 62 1.69 -10.03 -9.74
C THR A 62 1.02 -10.77 -8.59
N ASN A 63 -0.04 -10.22 -7.99
CA ASN A 63 -0.81 -10.88 -6.95
C ASN A 63 -1.39 -12.22 -7.42
N TRP A 64 -2.05 -12.24 -8.58
CA TRP A 64 -2.64 -13.47 -9.12
C TRP A 64 -1.58 -14.48 -9.56
N LEU A 65 -0.46 -14.02 -10.11
CA LEU A 65 0.67 -14.87 -10.47
C LEU A 65 1.25 -15.58 -9.25
N PHE A 66 1.56 -14.84 -8.18
CA PHE A 66 2.07 -15.45 -6.95
C PHE A 66 1.03 -16.32 -6.24
N GLY A 67 -0.26 -15.97 -6.31
CA GLY A 67 -1.35 -16.83 -5.86
C GLY A 67 -1.38 -18.17 -6.61
N PHE A 68 -1.19 -18.15 -7.94
CA PHE A 68 -1.08 -19.35 -8.76
C PHE A 68 0.14 -20.18 -8.36
N VAL A 69 1.32 -19.56 -8.27
CA VAL A 69 2.56 -20.20 -7.81
C VAL A 69 2.32 -20.89 -6.46
N CYS A 70 1.84 -20.17 -5.45
CA CYS A 70 1.58 -20.75 -4.14
C CYS A 70 0.63 -21.95 -4.22
N THR A 71 -0.44 -21.86 -5.01
CA THR A 71 -1.40 -22.96 -5.18
C THR A 71 -0.77 -24.19 -5.82
N GLN A 72 0.12 -24.03 -6.81
CA GLN A 72 0.79 -25.15 -7.48
C GLN A 72 1.89 -25.79 -6.62
N PHE A 73 2.66 -24.97 -5.88
CA PHE A 73 3.75 -25.46 -5.04
C PHE A 73 3.25 -26.10 -3.73
N THR A 74 2.13 -25.63 -3.18
CA THR A 74 1.58 -26.11 -1.90
C THR A 74 1.37 -27.62 -1.81
N PRO A 75 0.69 -28.30 -2.76
CA PRO A 75 0.47 -29.75 -2.65
C PRO A 75 1.77 -30.55 -2.68
N THR A 76 2.73 -30.16 -3.53
CA THR A 76 4.04 -30.81 -3.61
C THR A 76 4.89 -30.54 -2.36
N GLY A 77 4.83 -29.31 -1.83
CA GLY A 77 5.52 -28.93 -0.59
C GLY A 77 5.01 -29.70 0.62
N ILE A 78 3.69 -29.75 0.84
CA ILE A 78 3.10 -30.49 1.96
C ILE A 78 3.41 -31.99 1.85
N ARG A 79 3.37 -32.58 0.65
CA ARG A 79 3.68 -34.02 0.47
C ARG A 79 5.13 -34.35 0.82
N ASN A 80 6.08 -33.49 0.48
CA ASN A 80 7.51 -33.77 0.65
C ASN A 80 8.03 -33.39 2.04
N ILE A 81 7.60 -32.26 2.60
CA ILE A 81 8.15 -31.72 3.85
C ILE A 81 7.10 -31.52 4.96
N GLY A 82 5.85 -31.93 4.72
CA GLY A 82 4.79 -31.96 5.73
C GLY A 82 4.57 -30.61 6.41
N TYR A 83 4.56 -30.60 7.75
CA TYR A 83 4.32 -29.40 8.54
C TYR A 83 5.41 -28.33 8.38
N ARG A 84 6.63 -28.71 7.97
CA ARG A 84 7.75 -27.77 7.80
C ARG A 84 7.50 -26.78 6.66
N PHE A 85 6.62 -27.12 5.73
CA PHE A 85 6.19 -26.20 4.67
C PHE A 85 5.54 -24.92 5.23
N TYR A 86 4.81 -25.02 6.34
CA TYR A 86 4.20 -23.86 7.00
C TYR A 86 5.24 -22.90 7.61
N ILE A 87 6.40 -23.42 8.02
CA ILE A 87 7.50 -22.60 8.58
C ILE A 87 8.08 -21.68 7.49
N ILE A 88 8.10 -22.13 6.24
CA ILE A 88 8.57 -21.32 5.10
C ILE A 88 7.67 -20.09 4.94
N PHE A 89 6.35 -20.25 5.01
CA PHE A 89 5.43 -19.11 4.95
C PHE A 89 5.56 -18.19 6.17
N ALA A 90 5.77 -18.74 7.37
CA ALA A 90 6.04 -17.92 8.55
C ALA A 90 7.33 -17.09 8.38
N ALA A 91 8.38 -17.66 7.80
CA ALA A 91 9.63 -16.96 7.50
C ALA A 91 9.43 -15.86 6.46
N PHE A 92 8.67 -16.10 5.39
CA PHE A 92 8.33 -15.06 4.42
C PHE A 92 7.52 -13.93 5.05
N ASN A 93 6.54 -14.23 5.91
CA ASN A 93 5.79 -13.20 6.62
C ASN A 93 6.71 -12.32 7.49
N LEU A 94 7.68 -12.91 8.19
CA LEU A 94 8.67 -12.16 8.97
C LEU A 94 9.60 -11.33 8.08
N LEU A 95 9.98 -11.83 6.90
CA LEU A 95 10.80 -11.11 5.95
C LEU A 95 10.07 -9.90 5.33
N PHE A 96 8.75 -9.95 5.21
CA PHE A 96 7.97 -8.81 4.73
C PHE A 96 7.91 -7.65 5.73
N VAL A 97 8.08 -7.90 7.04
CA VAL A 97 8.06 -6.84 8.07
C VAL A 97 9.11 -5.75 7.80
N PRO A 98 10.42 -6.05 7.63
CA PRO A 98 11.39 -5.02 7.30
C PRO A 98 11.14 -4.39 5.91
N VAL A 99 10.69 -5.18 4.93
CA VAL A 99 10.37 -4.66 3.59
C VAL A 99 9.33 -3.55 3.68
N VAL A 100 8.22 -3.79 4.37
CA VAL A 100 7.18 -2.77 4.59
C VAL A 100 7.76 -1.60 5.39
N TYR A 101 8.49 -1.87 6.47
CA TYR A 101 9.00 -0.82 7.34
C TYR A 101 9.97 0.16 6.67
N PHE A 102 10.78 -0.31 5.72
CA PHE A 102 11.78 0.52 5.04
C PHE A 102 11.34 1.07 3.69
N LEU A 103 10.40 0.44 2.99
CA LEU A 103 10.04 0.84 1.63
C LEU A 103 8.66 1.50 1.53
N TYR A 104 7.81 1.39 2.55
CA TYR A 104 6.44 1.91 2.51
C TYR A 104 6.36 3.19 3.34
N PRO A 105 6.23 4.37 2.70
CA PRO A 105 5.90 5.58 3.43
C PRO A 105 4.44 5.56 3.88
N GLU A 106 4.14 6.32 4.93
CA GLU A 106 2.79 6.54 5.41
C GLU A 106 2.04 7.46 4.43
N THR A 107 0.94 6.96 3.88
CA THR A 107 0.11 7.63 2.86
C THR A 107 -1.13 8.29 3.46
N SER A 108 -1.48 8.01 4.71
CA SER A 108 -2.66 8.57 5.37
C SER A 108 -2.64 10.10 5.43
N ASN A 109 -3.78 10.73 5.17
CA ASN A 109 -3.99 12.20 5.20
C ASN A 109 -3.06 13.01 4.28
N ARG A 110 -2.56 12.40 3.20
CA ARG A 110 -1.78 13.10 2.17
C ARG A 110 -2.59 13.21 0.89
N THR A 111 -2.36 14.29 0.15
CA THR A 111 -2.92 14.40 -1.21
C THR A 111 -2.10 13.54 -2.17
N LEU A 112 -2.67 13.19 -3.32
CA LEU A 112 -1.95 12.43 -4.34
C LEU A 112 -0.74 13.20 -4.85
N GLU A 113 -0.85 14.52 -4.89
CA GLU A 113 0.19 15.41 -5.34
C GLU A 113 1.33 15.56 -4.31
N ASP A 114 1.04 15.42 -3.01
CA ASP A 114 2.06 15.36 -1.95
C ASP A 114 2.92 14.08 -2.08
N ILE A 115 2.27 12.96 -2.44
CA ILE A 115 2.94 11.67 -2.64
C ILE A 115 3.78 11.68 -3.92
N ASP A 116 3.26 12.27 -5.00
CA ASP A 116 4.00 12.43 -6.25
C ASP A 116 5.25 13.31 -6.03
N GLU A 117 5.16 14.39 -5.25
CA GLU A 117 6.32 15.22 -4.89
C GLU A 117 7.32 14.47 -4.00
N TYR A 118 6.85 13.64 -3.07
CA TYR A 118 7.72 12.81 -2.23
C TYR A 118 8.59 11.85 -3.06
N PHE A 119 8.04 11.24 -4.10
CA PHE A 119 8.76 10.30 -4.98
C PHE A 119 9.48 10.96 -6.16
N ASP A 120 9.42 12.29 -6.30
CA ASP A 120 10.13 13.00 -7.36
C ASP A 120 11.66 12.93 -7.16
N LYS A 121 12.41 12.95 -8.25
CA LYS A 121 13.88 12.88 -8.21
C LYS A 121 14.51 14.07 -7.49
N ASP A 122 13.85 15.22 -7.54
CA ASP A 122 14.35 16.47 -6.97
C ASP A 122 13.92 16.67 -5.52
N SER A 123 13.11 15.75 -4.96
CA SER A 123 12.58 15.86 -3.59
C SER A 123 13.63 15.64 -2.50
N GLY A 124 14.77 15.03 -2.85
CA GLY A 124 15.81 14.66 -1.90
C GLY A 124 15.45 13.49 -0.98
N HIS A 125 14.26 12.91 -1.12
CA HIS A 125 13.86 11.71 -0.38
C HIS A 125 14.48 10.45 -0.98
N HIS A 126 14.87 9.51 -0.10
CA HIS A 126 15.40 8.23 -0.51
C HIS A 126 14.30 7.17 -0.58
N LEU A 127 14.42 6.27 -1.55
CA LEU A 127 13.50 5.13 -1.70
C LEU A 127 13.51 4.21 -0.46
N ILE A 128 14.65 4.14 0.23
CA ILE A 128 14.79 3.42 1.50
C ILE A 128 14.62 4.43 2.63
N ILE A 129 13.51 4.30 3.36
CA ILE A 129 13.13 5.18 4.46
C ILE A 129 13.96 4.81 5.69
N PRO A 130 14.82 5.71 6.20
CA PRO A 130 15.64 5.41 7.37
C PRO A 130 14.77 5.26 8.63
N PHE A 131 15.30 4.59 9.66
CA PHE A 131 14.59 4.36 10.91
C PHE A 131 14.05 5.65 11.55
N GLY A 132 14.82 6.74 11.47
CA GLY A 132 14.53 8.01 12.13
C GLY A 132 13.62 8.97 11.37
N ASP A 133 13.18 8.64 10.14
CA ASP A 133 12.34 9.53 9.35
C ASP A 133 10.89 9.51 9.87
N LYS A 134 10.60 10.43 10.78
CA LYS A 134 9.27 10.65 11.33
C LYS A 134 8.35 11.33 10.32
N ALA A 135 8.89 12.11 9.39
CA ALA A 135 8.10 12.80 8.39
C ALA A 135 7.51 11.80 7.41
N ALA A 136 8.28 10.81 6.95
CA ALA A 136 7.79 9.76 6.04
C ALA A 136 6.84 8.74 6.69
N LYS A 137 6.83 8.62 8.04
CA LYS A 137 6.05 7.62 8.79
C LYS A 137 4.91 8.19 9.62
N SER A 138 4.73 9.51 9.60
CA SER A 138 3.68 10.19 10.37
C SER A 138 2.34 10.13 9.63
N THR A 139 1.30 9.74 10.37
CA THR A 139 -0.12 9.82 9.93
C THR A 139 -0.62 11.26 9.82
N ALA A 140 0.01 12.19 10.55
CA ALA A 140 -0.26 13.61 10.41
C ALA A 140 0.44 14.13 9.15
N ARG A 141 -0.29 14.92 8.36
CA ARG A 141 0.24 15.55 7.16
C ARG A 141 1.44 16.44 7.52
N PRO A 142 2.62 16.24 6.91
CA PRO A 142 3.81 17.02 7.23
C PRO A 142 3.61 18.49 6.85
N GLN A 143 4.15 19.41 7.66
CA GLN A 143 4.00 20.85 7.45
C GLN A 143 4.52 21.29 6.07
N GLU A 144 5.58 20.65 5.58
CA GLU A 144 6.15 20.90 4.25
C GLU A 144 5.13 20.69 3.13
N ALA A 145 4.29 19.65 3.22
CA ALA A 145 3.24 19.38 2.25
C ALA A 145 2.11 20.42 2.32
N ILE A 146 1.76 20.88 3.52
CA ILE A 146 0.76 21.95 3.72
C ILE A 146 1.26 23.27 3.12
N ASP A 147 2.54 23.61 3.36
CA ASP A 147 3.16 24.82 2.84
C ASP A 147 3.29 24.77 1.31
N ALA A 148 3.62 23.60 0.74
CA ALA A 148 3.66 23.38 -0.71
C ALA A 148 2.29 23.58 -1.36
N GLU A 149 1.22 23.05 -0.76
CA GLU A 149 -0.14 23.27 -1.26
C GLU A 149 -0.54 24.76 -1.18
N MET A 150 -0.28 25.43 -0.05
CA MET A 150 -0.57 26.87 0.09
C MET A 150 0.14 27.69 -1.01
N ARG A 151 1.38 27.33 -1.36
CA ARG A 151 2.10 27.97 -2.48
C ARG A 151 1.41 27.72 -3.82
N ARG A 152 0.96 26.50 -4.09
CA ARG A 152 0.26 26.14 -5.34
C ARG A 152 -1.06 26.89 -5.48
N VAL A 153 -1.85 26.96 -4.40
CA VAL A 153 -3.12 27.73 -4.38
C VAL A 153 -2.85 29.21 -4.65
N ALA A 154 -1.86 29.81 -3.97
CA ALA A 154 -1.52 31.21 -4.18
C ALA A 154 -1.04 31.53 -5.61
N VAL A 155 -0.36 30.59 -6.28
CA VAL A 155 0.04 30.74 -7.69
C VAL A 155 -1.15 30.57 -8.62
N ALA A 156 -2.05 29.62 -8.34
CA ALA A 156 -3.27 29.41 -9.11
C ALA A 156 -4.19 30.64 -9.07
N ASP A 157 -4.37 31.22 -7.88
CA ASP A 157 -5.16 32.44 -7.68
C ASP A 157 -4.56 33.61 -8.47
N LYS A 158 -3.25 33.84 -8.37
CA LYS A 158 -2.55 34.88 -9.16
C LYS A 158 -2.70 34.66 -10.67
N THR A 159 -2.66 33.42 -11.12
CA THR A 159 -2.82 33.06 -12.54
C THR A 159 -4.26 33.31 -13.00
N ALA A 160 -5.25 33.00 -12.15
CA ALA A 160 -6.66 33.26 -12.42
C ALA A 160 -6.95 34.77 -12.47
N GLU A 161 -6.38 35.56 -11.54
CA GLU A 161 -6.47 37.01 -11.53
C GLU A 161 -5.84 37.64 -12.78
N ALA A 162 -4.63 37.21 -13.15
CA ALA A 162 -3.96 37.66 -14.36
C ALA A 162 -4.76 37.34 -15.63
N LYS A 163 -5.37 36.14 -15.70
CA LYS A 163 -6.22 35.73 -16.82
C LYS A 163 -7.51 36.55 -16.89
N LYS A 164 -8.12 36.88 -15.74
CA LYS A 164 -9.31 37.72 -15.67
C LYS A 164 -9.02 39.16 -16.12
N SER A 165 -7.94 39.76 -15.61
CA SER A 165 -7.48 41.09 -16.03
C SER A 165 -7.18 41.15 -17.53
N ASN A 166 -6.53 40.13 -18.09
CA ASN A 166 -6.23 40.08 -19.52
C ASN A 166 -7.49 39.90 -20.39
N THR A 167 -8.54 39.24 -19.86
CA THR A 167 -9.82 39.07 -20.57
C THR A 167 -10.63 40.37 -20.56
N GLU A 168 -10.70 41.06 -19.41
CA GLU A 168 -11.35 42.37 -19.27
C GLU A 168 -10.67 43.42 -20.18
N HIS A 169 -9.33 43.41 -20.25
CA HIS A 169 -8.59 44.33 -21.12
C HIS A 169 -8.82 44.05 -22.62
N VAL A 170 -8.99 42.79 -23.01
CA VAL A 170 -9.30 42.41 -24.40
C VAL A 170 -10.75 42.78 -24.79
N GLU A 171 -11.70 42.69 -23.86
CA GLU A 171 -13.08 43.15 -24.08
C GLU A 171 -13.18 44.67 -24.20
N GLU A 172 -12.40 45.43 -23.43
CA GLU A 172 -12.35 46.90 -23.51
C GLU A 172 -11.79 47.40 -24.86
N ILE A 173 -10.82 46.70 -25.44
CA ILE A 173 -10.22 47.04 -26.75
C ILE A 173 -11.14 46.69 -27.93
N ARG A 174 -12.02 45.68 -27.77
CA ARG A 174 -12.98 45.26 -28.80
C ARG A 174 -14.32 46.01 -28.76
N GLY A 175 -14.56 46.82 -27.74
CA GLY A 175 -15.75 47.66 -27.59
C GLY A 175 -15.66 49.00 -28.34
N VAL A 176 -15.42 48.96 -29.67
CA VAL A 176 -15.69 50.06 -30.62
C VAL A 176 -16.26 49.47 -31.90
#